data_AF-A0A1G2EBZ5-F1
#
_entry.id   AF-A0A1G2EBZ5-F1
#
_cell.length_a   1.000
_cell.length_b   1.000
_cell.length_c   1.000
_cell.angle_alpha   90.00
_cell.angle_beta   90.00
_cell.angle_gamma   90.00
#
_symmetry.space_group_name_H-M   'P 1'
#
loop_
_entity.id
_entity.type
_entity.pdbx_description
1 polymer ?
#
loop_
_entity_poly.entity_id
_entity_poly.type
_entity_poly.pdbx_seq_one_letter_code
_entity_poly.pdbx_strand_id
1 'polypeptide(L)'
;MYFKIIKNMPKNILTITAVIGALATGFLAAFFFFPRIAIKEVERAPLKFVLPPGAIELTPCIPQHGAHWGLIQDHDPESDIQGPSYLLNEKKEVIGVEHHFRLDYLEKLGKQVGEQIRQFNAGEISISEVKVFDLLADFNLMGVPIKHADLDFKTPYGHPGYEMPHIDVHSYTISKEELSKVCLP
;
A
#
# COMPACT_ATOMS: atom_id res chain seq x y z
N MET A 1 28.35 30.71 27.63
CA MET A 1 27.85 31.21 26.33
C MET A 1 26.34 31.01 26.13
N TYR A 2 25.73 29.96 26.70
CA TYR A 2 24.27 29.68 26.59
C TYR A 2 23.32 30.68 27.28
N PHE A 3 23.73 31.34 28.36
CA PHE A 3 22.85 32.25 29.12
C PHE A 3 22.50 33.58 28.40
N LYS A 4 23.22 33.93 27.32
CA LYS A 4 23.01 35.20 26.61
C LYS A 4 21.91 35.11 25.54
N ILE A 5 21.54 33.90 25.12
CA ILE A 5 20.57 33.65 24.03
C ILE A 5 19.12 33.80 24.52
N ILE A 6 18.85 33.57 25.80
CA ILE A 6 17.47 33.54 26.34
C ILE A 6 16.87 34.95 26.46
N LYS A 7 17.69 36.00 26.64
CA LYS A 7 17.18 37.36 26.89
C LYS A 7 16.59 38.09 25.68
N ASN A 8 16.85 37.62 24.45
CA ASN A 8 16.40 38.28 23.21
C ASN A 8 15.34 37.50 22.43
N MET A 9 14.75 36.45 23.00
CA MET A 9 13.68 35.73 22.31
C MET A 9 12.39 36.56 22.28
N PRO A 10 11.72 36.66 21.12
CA PRO A 10 10.39 37.25 21.03
C PRO A 10 9.44 36.53 22.00
N LYS A 11 8.63 37.28 22.74
CA LYS A 11 7.70 36.74 23.75
C LYS A 11 6.82 35.60 23.22
N ASN A 12 6.55 35.59 21.91
CA ASN A 12 5.73 34.61 21.21
C ASN A 12 6.41 33.22 21.13
N ILE A 13 7.74 33.16 21.10
CA ILE A 13 8.51 31.88 21.05
C ILE A 13 8.57 31.24 22.44
N LEU A 14 8.62 32.04 23.51
CA LEU A 14 8.64 31.52 24.88
C LEU A 14 7.31 30.84 25.24
N THR A 15 6.19 31.35 24.75
CA THR A 15 4.86 30.77 24.95
C THR A 15 4.66 29.46 24.19
N ILE A 16 5.17 29.35 22.96
CA ILE A 16 5.06 28.13 22.14
C ILE A 16 5.85 26.97 22.78
N THR A 17 7.07 27.24 23.27
CA THR A 17 7.89 26.22 23.94
C THR A 17 7.27 25.74 25.26
N ALA A 18 6.60 26.63 26.00
CA ALA A 18 5.90 26.27 27.23
C ALA A 18 4.67 25.37 26.97
N VAL A 19 3.91 25.63 25.90
CA VAL A 19 2.74 24.81 25.52
C VAL A 19 3.16 23.41 25.05
N ILE A 20 4.23 23.31 24.24
CA ILE A 20 4.76 22.01 23.79
C ILE A 20 5.30 21.19 24.97
N GLY A 21 5.98 21.84 25.93
CA GLY A 21 6.47 21.17 27.15
C GLY A 21 5.34 20.68 28.08
N ALA A 22 4.27 21.46 28.22
CA ALA A 22 3.10 21.06 29.02
C ALA A 22 2.29 19.93 28.38
N LEU A 23 2.17 19.91 27.05
CA LEU A 23 1.52 18.81 26.31
C LEU A 23 2.35 17.51 26.41
N ALA A 24 3.67 17.59 26.28
CA ALA A 24 4.54 16.42 26.40
C ALA A 24 4.51 15.80 27.81
N THR A 25 4.46 16.62 28.87
CA THR A 25 4.42 16.13 30.25
C THR A 25 3.04 15.60 30.67
N GLY A 26 1.96 16.22 30.20
CA GLY A 26 0.59 15.72 30.42
C GLY A 26 0.32 14.38 29.73
N PHE A 27 0.85 14.17 28.52
CA PHE A 27 0.70 12.91 27.78
C PHE A 27 1.49 11.75 28.43
N LEU A 28 2.67 12.03 28.99
CA LEU A 28 3.49 11.04 29.69
C LEU A 28 2.87 10.57 31.01
N ALA A 29 2.23 11.46 31.77
CA ALA A 29 1.58 11.09 33.03
C ALA A 29 0.35 10.19 32.85
N ALA A 30 -0.40 10.37 31.76
CA ALA A 30 -1.53 9.49 31.43
C ALA A 30 -1.05 8.05 31.12
N PHE A 31 0.07 7.86 30.44
CA PHE A 31 0.57 6.52 30.08
C PHE A 31 0.98 5.64 31.29
N PHE A 32 1.30 6.24 32.45
CA PHE A 32 1.72 5.49 33.64
C PHE A 32 0.58 5.16 34.62
N PHE A 33 -0.56 5.87 34.57
CA PHE A 33 -1.66 5.70 35.53
C PHE A 33 -2.91 5.03 34.96
N PHE A 34 -3.02 4.84 33.65
CA PHE A 34 -4.04 3.95 33.12
C PHE A 34 -3.63 2.49 33.40
N PRO A 35 -4.49 1.66 34.01
CA PRO A 35 -4.24 0.24 34.09
C PRO A 35 -3.96 -0.25 32.67
N ARG A 36 -2.83 -0.95 32.48
CA ARG A 36 -2.61 -1.72 31.26
C ARG A 36 -3.72 -2.75 31.20
N ILE A 37 -4.81 -2.41 30.52
CA ILE A 37 -5.78 -3.39 30.06
C ILE A 37 -4.93 -4.28 29.16
N ALA A 38 -4.61 -5.47 29.65
CA ALA A 38 -4.05 -6.52 28.83
C ALA A 38 -5.12 -6.81 27.76
N ILE A 39 -5.01 -6.13 26.63
CA ILE A 39 -5.78 -6.50 25.44
C ILE A 39 -5.24 -7.88 25.12
N LYS A 40 -6.01 -8.89 25.48
CA LYS A 40 -5.73 -10.27 25.11
C LYS A 40 -5.66 -10.24 23.59
N GLU A 41 -4.47 -10.45 23.04
CA GLU A 41 -4.26 -10.56 21.61
C GLU A 41 -5.18 -11.67 21.14
N VAL A 42 -6.28 -11.29 20.49
CA VAL A 42 -7.18 -12.27 19.89
C VAL A 42 -6.37 -12.77 18.70
N GLU A 43 -5.74 -13.93 18.89
CA GLU A 43 -5.09 -14.70 17.83
C GLU A 43 -6.18 -15.07 16.81
N ARG A 44 -6.50 -14.12 15.92
CA ARG A 44 -7.35 -14.38 14.78
C ARG A 44 -6.54 -15.28 13.88
N ALA A 45 -7.10 -16.45 13.55
CA ALA A 45 -6.55 -17.29 12.50
C ALA A 45 -6.22 -16.40 11.29
N PRO A 46 -5.03 -16.52 10.70
CA PRO A 46 -4.65 -15.67 9.58
C PRO A 46 -5.72 -15.81 8.51
N LEU A 47 -6.28 -14.68 8.07
CA LEU A 47 -7.14 -14.64 6.90
C LEU A 47 -6.35 -15.29 5.77
N LYS A 48 -6.79 -16.46 5.31
CA LYS A 48 -6.17 -17.16 4.19
C LYS A 48 -6.79 -16.56 2.94
N PHE A 49 -5.97 -16.00 2.06
CA PHE A 49 -6.43 -15.54 0.75
C PHE A 49 -6.90 -16.79 -0.01
N VAL A 50 -8.18 -16.80 -0.42
CA VAL A 50 -8.78 -17.91 -1.18
C VAL A 50 -9.05 -17.40 -2.58
N LEU A 51 -8.78 -18.25 -3.56
CA LEU A 51 -9.09 -17.95 -4.95
C LEU A 51 -10.61 -17.79 -5.14
N PRO A 52 -11.10 -16.73 -5.79
CA PRO A 52 -12.53 -16.52 -5.96
C PRO A 52 -13.13 -17.62 -6.86
N PRO A 53 -14.39 -18.03 -6.61
CA PRO A 53 -15.08 -18.97 -7.48
C PRO A 53 -15.12 -18.46 -8.93
N GLY A 54 -14.78 -19.34 -9.88
CA GLY A 54 -14.77 -19.00 -11.31
C GLY A 54 -13.45 -18.42 -11.82
N ALA A 55 -12.43 -18.25 -10.96
CA ALA A 55 -11.11 -17.89 -11.42
C ALA A 55 -10.51 -18.97 -12.34
N ILE A 56 -9.85 -18.52 -13.40
CA ILE A 56 -9.17 -19.35 -14.39
C ILE A 56 -7.66 -19.09 -14.36
N GLU A 57 -6.86 -20.05 -14.82
CA GLU A 57 -5.43 -19.84 -15.02
C GLU A 57 -5.22 -18.90 -16.20
N LEU A 58 -4.62 -17.74 -15.93
CA LEU A 58 -4.26 -16.72 -16.93
C LEU A 58 -2.85 -16.96 -17.45
N THR A 59 -1.94 -17.33 -16.55
CA THR A 59 -0.54 -17.60 -16.87
C THR A 59 -0.03 -18.77 -16.02
N PRO A 60 0.68 -19.75 -16.62
CA PRO A 60 1.22 -20.89 -15.89
C PRO A 60 2.27 -20.46 -14.87
N CYS A 61 2.72 -21.41 -14.07
CA CYS A 61 3.74 -21.20 -13.03
C CYS A 61 5.00 -20.52 -13.60
N ILE A 62 5.29 -19.29 -13.17
CA ILE A 62 6.52 -18.56 -13.49
C ILE A 62 7.48 -18.66 -12.29
N PRO A 63 8.75 -19.04 -12.50
CA PRO A 63 9.76 -19.06 -11.44
C PRO A 63 9.76 -17.77 -10.62
N GLN A 64 9.69 -17.91 -9.30
CA GLN A 64 9.69 -16.81 -8.33
C GLN A 64 8.51 -15.83 -8.44
N HIS A 65 7.42 -16.21 -9.11
CA HIS A 65 6.19 -15.43 -9.18
C HIS A 65 4.97 -16.25 -8.75
N GLY A 66 4.86 -17.49 -9.26
CA GLY A 66 3.65 -18.30 -9.13
C GLY A 66 2.92 -18.43 -10.47
N ALA A 67 1.86 -19.23 -10.48
CA ALA A 67 0.86 -19.21 -11.54
C ALA A 67 -0.11 -18.05 -11.29
N HIS A 68 -0.54 -17.37 -12.34
CA HIS A 68 -1.48 -16.25 -12.24
C HIS A 68 -2.88 -16.76 -12.53
N TRP A 69 -3.80 -16.52 -11.60
CA TRP A 69 -5.19 -16.89 -11.70
C TRP A 69 -6.07 -15.66 -11.52
N GLY A 70 -7.19 -15.56 -12.20
CA GLY A 70 -8.04 -14.39 -12.05
C GLY A 70 -9.43 -14.59 -12.63
N LEU A 71 -10.33 -13.65 -12.34
CA LEU A 71 -11.59 -13.56 -13.02
C LEU A 71 -11.39 -12.79 -14.33
N ILE A 72 -11.95 -13.28 -15.43
CA ILE A 72 -11.68 -12.70 -16.75
C ILE A 72 -12.15 -11.24 -16.86
N GLN A 73 -13.21 -10.87 -16.15
CA GLN A 73 -13.71 -9.50 -16.13
C GLN A 73 -12.77 -8.48 -15.46
N ASP A 74 -11.82 -8.95 -14.66
CA ASP A 74 -10.84 -8.08 -13.98
C ASP A 74 -9.60 -7.80 -14.87
N HIS A 75 -9.57 -8.36 -16.07
CA HIS A 75 -8.42 -8.36 -16.99
C HIS A 75 -8.79 -7.78 -18.37
N ASP A 76 -9.56 -6.69 -18.37
CA ASP A 76 -9.89 -5.96 -19.60
C ASP A 76 -8.63 -5.25 -20.14
N PRO A 77 -8.16 -5.56 -21.37
CA PRO A 77 -6.99 -4.93 -22.00
C PRO A 77 -7.11 -3.42 -22.17
N GLU A 78 -8.32 -2.86 -22.15
CA GLU A 78 -8.54 -1.42 -22.26
C GLU A 78 -8.54 -0.69 -20.92
N SER A 79 -8.57 -1.43 -19.79
CA SER A 79 -8.62 -0.85 -18.45
C SER A 79 -7.32 -0.12 -18.06
N ASP A 80 -7.45 0.95 -17.28
CA ASP A 80 -6.34 1.68 -16.65
C ASP A 80 -5.59 0.83 -15.61
N ILE A 81 -6.33 -0.08 -14.96
CA ILE A 81 -5.86 -1.00 -13.93
C ILE A 81 -6.41 -2.40 -14.25
N GLN A 82 -5.55 -3.40 -14.25
CA GLN A 82 -5.96 -4.81 -14.31
C GLN A 82 -5.65 -5.55 -13.01
N GLY A 83 -6.47 -6.55 -12.71
CA GLY A 83 -6.33 -7.44 -11.58
C GLY A 83 -7.42 -7.27 -10.52
N PRO A 84 -7.29 -7.98 -9.38
CA PRO A 84 -6.10 -8.75 -9.01
C PRO A 84 -5.94 -10.05 -9.80
N SER A 85 -4.71 -10.30 -10.26
CA SER A 85 -4.21 -11.64 -10.50
C SER A 85 -3.83 -12.26 -9.16
N TYR A 86 -4.30 -13.46 -8.87
CA TYR A 86 -3.97 -14.27 -7.70
C TYR A 86 -2.75 -15.12 -8.03
N LEU A 87 -1.70 -15.00 -7.22
CA LEU A 87 -0.44 -15.71 -7.42
C LEU A 87 -0.49 -17.03 -6.65
N LEU A 88 -0.39 -18.16 -7.34
CA LEU A 88 -0.46 -19.49 -6.74
C LEU A 88 0.88 -20.22 -6.83
N ASN A 89 1.28 -20.87 -5.74
CA ASN A 89 2.40 -21.82 -5.78
C ASN A 89 1.99 -23.15 -6.44
N GLU A 90 2.93 -24.09 -6.57
CA GLU A 90 2.76 -25.42 -7.16
C GLU A 90 1.74 -26.28 -6.41
N LYS A 91 1.50 -25.97 -5.12
CA LYS A 91 0.49 -26.61 -4.28
C LYS A 91 -0.89 -25.96 -4.41
N LYS A 92 -1.04 -25.00 -5.34
CA LYS A 92 -2.25 -24.21 -5.58
C LYS A 92 -2.68 -23.38 -4.36
N GLU A 93 -1.72 -22.99 -3.53
CA GLU A 93 -1.95 -22.05 -2.43
C GLU A 93 -1.71 -20.62 -2.90
N VAL A 94 -2.60 -19.69 -2.53
CA VAL A 94 -2.41 -18.27 -2.86
C VAL A 94 -1.28 -17.68 -2.00
N ILE A 95 -0.25 -17.17 -2.67
CA ILE A 95 0.96 -16.62 -2.08
C ILE A 95 1.08 -15.09 -2.27
N GLY A 96 0.15 -14.49 -2.99
CA GLY A 96 0.13 -13.05 -3.25
C GLY A 96 -0.91 -12.67 -4.28
N VAL A 97 -0.87 -11.39 -4.67
CA VAL A 97 -1.59 -10.88 -5.83
C VAL A 97 -0.70 -9.99 -6.67
N GLU A 98 -1.12 -9.75 -7.89
CA GLU A 98 -0.53 -8.79 -8.82
C GLU A 98 -1.63 -7.88 -9.37
N HIS A 99 -1.31 -6.60 -9.54
CA HIS A 99 -2.10 -5.65 -10.31
C HIS A 99 -1.21 -5.00 -11.36
N HIS A 100 -1.76 -4.75 -12.54
CA HIS A 100 -1.06 -4.03 -13.59
C HIS A 100 -1.61 -2.61 -13.70
N PHE A 101 -0.74 -1.61 -13.66
CA PHE A 101 -1.13 -0.20 -13.82
C PHE A 101 -0.51 0.36 -15.09
N ARG A 102 -1.34 0.94 -15.96
CA ARG A 102 -0.81 1.61 -17.15
C ARG A 102 0.00 2.83 -16.75
N LEU A 103 1.14 3.02 -17.40
CA LEU A 103 2.01 4.16 -17.08
C LEU A 103 1.36 5.51 -17.46
N ASP A 104 0.58 5.55 -18.54
CA ASP A 104 -0.15 6.76 -18.95
C ASP A 104 -1.28 7.12 -17.96
N TYR A 105 -1.94 6.11 -17.38
CA TYR A 105 -2.86 6.30 -16.27
C TYR A 105 -2.16 6.87 -15.04
N LEU A 106 -1.05 6.27 -14.61
CA LEU A 106 -0.29 6.75 -13.45
C LEU A 106 0.21 8.19 -13.63
N GLU A 107 0.61 8.57 -14.85
CA GLU A 107 0.98 9.95 -15.16
C GLU A 107 -0.21 10.92 -15.01
N LYS A 108 -1.38 10.55 -15.56
CA LYS A 108 -2.62 11.34 -15.43
C LYS A 108 -3.02 11.48 -13.96
N LEU A 109 -2.97 10.37 -13.21
CA LEU A 109 -3.30 10.35 -11.79
C LEU A 109 -2.34 11.24 -10.99
N GLY A 110 -1.04 11.17 -11.24
CA GLY A 110 -0.05 12.04 -10.60
C GLY A 110 -0.31 13.52 -10.84
N LYS A 111 -0.71 13.91 -12.06
CA LYS A 111 -1.09 15.29 -12.38
C LYS A 111 -2.34 15.72 -11.62
N GLN A 112 -3.37 14.88 -11.59
CA GLN A 112 -4.62 15.14 -10.86
C GLN A 112 -4.38 15.30 -9.36
N VAL A 113 -3.64 14.37 -8.73
CA VAL A 113 -3.29 14.45 -7.31
C VAL A 113 -2.47 15.71 -7.02
N GLY A 114 -1.50 16.04 -7.88
CA GLY A 114 -0.72 17.27 -7.74
C GLY A 114 -1.57 18.55 -7.81
N GLU A 115 -2.64 18.56 -8.62
CA GLU A 115 -3.60 19.65 -8.68
C GLU A 115 -4.48 19.73 -7.44
N GLN A 116 -5.02 18.60 -6.98
CA GLN A 116 -5.81 18.55 -5.76
C GLN A 116 -5.02 19.00 -4.53
N ILE A 117 -3.74 18.63 -4.41
CA ILE A 117 -2.88 19.10 -3.32
C ILE A 117 -2.71 20.63 -3.37
N ARG A 118 -2.60 21.23 -4.57
CA ARG A 118 -2.55 22.70 -4.71
C ARG A 118 -3.86 23.36 -4.26
N GLN A 119 -5.00 22.82 -4.67
CA GLN A 119 -6.33 23.31 -4.28
C GLN A 119 -6.53 23.20 -2.76
N PHE A 120 -6.13 22.08 -2.15
CA PHE A 120 -6.20 21.89 -0.70
C PHE A 120 -5.34 22.93 0.04
N ASN A 121 -4.10 23.14 -0.40
CA ASN A 121 -3.21 24.15 0.19
C ASN A 121 -3.72 25.58 0.01
N ALA A 122 -4.50 25.84 -1.04
CA ALA A 122 -5.19 27.12 -1.27
C ALA A 122 -6.49 27.25 -0.45
N GLY A 123 -6.93 26.19 0.24
CA GLY A 123 -8.19 26.15 0.98
C GLY A 123 -9.43 26.02 0.09
N GLU A 124 -9.26 25.64 -1.17
CA GLU A 124 -10.35 25.50 -2.15
C GLU A 124 -11.10 24.18 -2.01
N ILE A 125 -10.41 23.14 -1.54
CA ILE A 125 -11.00 21.82 -1.25
C ILE A 125 -10.59 21.32 0.14
N SER A 126 -11.36 20.39 0.69
CA SER A 126 -11.06 19.67 1.92
C SER A 126 -10.22 18.40 1.69
N ILE A 127 -9.59 17.87 2.75
CA ILE A 127 -8.80 16.63 2.67
C ILE A 127 -9.63 15.42 2.23
N SER A 128 -10.94 15.41 2.53
CA SER A 128 -11.88 14.37 2.10
C SER A 128 -12.19 14.38 0.60
N GLU A 129 -11.84 15.45 -0.11
CA GLU A 129 -12.04 15.57 -1.57
C GLU A 129 -10.80 15.16 -2.37
N VAL A 130 -9.68 14.86 -1.69
CA VAL A 130 -8.46 14.37 -2.31
C VAL A 130 -8.67 12.90 -2.69
N LYS A 131 -8.72 12.61 -3.99
CA LYS A 131 -9.09 11.28 -4.54
C LYS A 131 -8.01 10.21 -4.40
N VAL A 132 -6.85 10.56 -3.83
CA VAL A 132 -5.75 9.61 -3.61
C VAL A 132 -6.16 8.45 -2.70
N PHE A 133 -7.19 8.65 -1.87
CA PHE A 133 -7.69 7.62 -0.95
C PHE A 133 -8.53 6.55 -1.65
N ASP A 134 -9.18 6.88 -2.78
CA ASP A 134 -9.98 5.91 -3.55
C ASP A 134 -9.06 4.83 -4.14
N LEU A 135 -7.89 5.23 -4.65
CA LEU A 135 -6.88 4.29 -5.15
C LEU A 135 -6.44 3.28 -4.08
N LEU A 136 -6.27 3.72 -2.83
CA LEU A 136 -5.83 2.85 -1.73
C LEU A 136 -6.91 1.83 -1.33
N ALA A 137 -8.19 2.11 -1.59
CA ALA A 137 -9.26 1.16 -1.34
C ALA A 137 -9.23 -0.01 -2.33
N ASP A 138 -8.84 0.24 -3.58
CA ASP A 138 -8.71 -0.79 -4.63
C ASP A 138 -7.57 -1.79 -4.33
N PHE A 139 -6.57 -1.38 -3.53
CA PHE A 139 -5.49 -2.25 -3.06
C PHE A 139 -5.83 -3.05 -1.78
N ASN A 140 -7.07 -3.02 -1.29
CA ASN A 140 -7.41 -3.69 -0.04
C ASN A 140 -7.38 -5.23 -0.17
N LEU A 141 -6.23 -5.84 0.19
CA LEU A 141 -6.01 -7.29 0.21
C LEU A 141 -6.67 -7.98 1.41
N MET A 142 -7.93 -7.64 1.68
CA MET A 142 -8.83 -8.31 2.63
C MET A 142 -8.19 -8.63 3.99
N GLY A 143 -7.36 -7.71 4.52
CA GLY A 143 -6.74 -7.87 5.84
C GLY A 143 -5.67 -8.97 5.94
N VAL A 144 -5.13 -9.46 4.82
CA VAL A 144 -4.02 -10.41 4.82
C VAL A 144 -2.69 -9.67 4.95
N PRO A 145 -1.80 -10.09 5.87
CA PRO A 145 -0.52 -9.41 6.05
C PRO A 145 0.37 -9.59 4.83
N ILE A 146 0.70 -8.47 4.18
CA ILE A 146 1.70 -8.42 3.12
C ILE A 146 3.08 -8.43 3.74
N LYS A 147 3.90 -9.40 3.34
CA LYS A 147 5.28 -9.54 3.83
C LYS A 147 6.26 -8.70 3.00
N HIS A 148 6.00 -8.56 1.70
CA HIS A 148 6.77 -7.69 0.82
C HIS A 148 5.98 -7.40 -0.47
N ALA A 149 6.43 -6.38 -1.21
CA ALA A 149 5.95 -6.08 -2.54
C ALA A 149 7.14 -5.90 -3.50
N ASP A 150 6.94 -6.28 -4.76
CA ASP A 150 7.88 -6.06 -5.84
C ASP A 150 7.20 -5.26 -6.96
N LEU A 151 7.98 -4.39 -7.60
CA LEU A 151 7.53 -3.50 -8.65
C LEU A 151 8.35 -3.79 -9.90
N ASP A 152 7.69 -4.21 -10.99
CA ASP A 152 8.36 -4.47 -12.26
C ASP A 152 7.83 -3.53 -13.35
N PHE A 153 8.74 -2.83 -14.04
CA PHE A 153 8.40 -1.85 -15.06
C PHE A 153 8.50 -2.49 -16.44
N LYS A 154 7.35 -2.73 -17.07
CA LYS A 154 7.25 -3.43 -18.34
C LYS A 154 7.25 -2.44 -19.48
N THR A 155 8.44 -1.91 -19.76
CA THR A 155 8.65 -0.86 -20.77
C THR A 155 9.60 -1.31 -21.88
N PRO A 156 9.46 -0.78 -23.11
CA PRO A 156 8.39 0.14 -23.54
C PRO A 156 7.16 -0.58 -24.11
N TYR A 157 7.07 -1.91 -24.06
CA TYR A 157 6.06 -2.70 -24.79
C TYR A 157 5.22 -3.68 -23.95
N GLY A 158 5.33 -3.68 -22.63
CA GLY A 158 4.62 -4.67 -21.79
C GLY A 158 5.18 -6.09 -21.90
N HIS A 159 4.32 -7.10 -21.73
CA HIS A 159 4.62 -8.53 -21.91
C HIS A 159 3.42 -9.27 -22.55
N PRO A 160 3.58 -10.51 -23.05
CA PRO A 160 2.44 -11.28 -23.57
C PRO A 160 1.30 -11.34 -22.56
N GLY A 161 0.08 -11.04 -23.00
CA GLY A 161 -1.09 -10.91 -22.14
C GLY A 161 -1.42 -9.46 -21.76
N TYR A 162 -0.44 -8.55 -21.77
CA TYR A 162 -0.65 -7.12 -21.54
C TYR A 162 0.41 -6.26 -22.24
N GLU A 163 0.13 -5.88 -23.49
CA GLU A 163 1.14 -5.39 -24.45
C GLU A 163 1.30 -3.86 -24.50
N MET A 164 1.17 -3.20 -23.36
CA MET A 164 1.32 -1.75 -23.23
C MET A 164 2.28 -1.39 -22.11
N PRO A 165 2.88 -0.18 -22.08
CA PRO A 165 3.72 0.23 -20.97
C PRO A 165 2.93 0.23 -19.65
N HIS A 166 3.34 -0.62 -18.72
CA HIS A 166 2.71 -0.75 -17.41
C HIS A 166 3.73 -1.05 -16.31
N ILE A 167 3.26 -1.04 -15.06
CA ILE A 167 3.97 -1.54 -13.89
C ILE A 167 3.18 -2.68 -13.28
N ASP A 168 3.88 -3.77 -12.98
CA ASP A 168 3.34 -4.90 -12.22
C ASP A 168 3.59 -4.65 -10.74
N VAL A 169 2.52 -4.59 -9.96
CA VAL A 169 2.58 -4.42 -8.52
C VAL A 169 2.26 -5.75 -7.87
N HIS A 170 3.31 -6.48 -7.52
CA HIS A 170 3.21 -7.76 -6.84
C HIS A 170 3.18 -7.53 -5.33
N SER A 171 2.18 -8.07 -4.64
CA SER A 171 2.06 -8.04 -3.18
C SER A 171 2.02 -9.47 -2.65
N TYR A 172 3.06 -9.87 -1.91
CA TYR A 172 3.24 -11.24 -1.46
C TYR A 172 2.93 -11.42 0.02
N THR A 173 2.29 -12.55 0.34
CA THR A 173 1.98 -12.98 1.71
C THR A 173 3.03 -13.94 2.27
N ILE A 174 3.96 -14.39 1.43
CA ILE A 174 5.14 -15.19 1.78
C ILE A 174 6.41 -14.34 1.80
N SER A 175 7.48 -14.84 2.41
CA SER A 175 8.78 -14.15 2.45
C SER A 175 9.52 -14.26 1.11
N LYS A 176 10.51 -13.39 0.87
CA LYS A 176 11.37 -13.47 -0.34
C LYS A 176 12.11 -14.82 -0.44
N GLU A 177 12.47 -15.41 0.69
CA GLU A 177 13.14 -16.74 0.72
C GLU A 177 12.17 -17.87 0.37
N GLU A 178 10.90 -17.76 0.75
CA GLU A 178 9.87 -18.71 0.34
C GLU A 178 9.56 -18.53 -1.15
N LEU A 179 9.42 -17.28 -1.61
CA LEU A 179 9.14 -16.94 -3.01
C LEU A 179 10.23 -17.44 -3.97
N SER A 180 11.51 -17.34 -3.57
CA SER A 180 12.63 -17.81 -4.41
C SER A 180 12.61 -19.31 -4.70
N LYS A 181 11.78 -20.07 -3.96
CA LYS A 181 11.58 -21.52 -4.10
C LYS A 181 10.32 -21.86 -4.89
N VAL A 182 9.52 -20.88 -5.30
CA VAL A 182 8.26 -21.06 -6.02
C VAL A 182 8.50 -21.22 -7.51
N CYS A 183 7.77 -22.17 -8.11
CA CYS A 183 7.79 -22.55 -9.52
C CYS A 183 9.22 -22.84 -10.03
N LEU A 184 10.06 -23.45 -9.21
CA LEU A 184 11.38 -23.89 -9.67
C LEU A 184 11.24 -25.05 -10.67
N PRO A 185 12.15 -25.14 -11.67
CA PRO A 185 12.15 -26.23 -12.64
C PRO A 185 12.44 -27.61 -12.04
#